data_AF-A0A6G3X7U0-F1
#
_entry.id   AF-A0A6G3X7U0-F1
#
_cell.length_a   1.000
_cell.length_b   1.000
_cell.length_c   1.000
_cell.angle_alpha   90.00
_cell.angle_beta   90.00
_cell.angle_gamma   90.00
#
_symmetry.space_group_name_H-M   'P 1'
#
loop_
_entity.id
_entity.type
_entity.pdbx_description
1 polymer ?
#
loop_
_entity_poly.entity_id
_entity_poly.type
_entity_poly.pdbx_seq_one_letter_code
_entity_poly.pdbx_strand_id
1 'polypeptide(L)'
;GVSAICPGIVNTNITATTRFAGADAVEEERLQKRTSRLYGRRNYPPTKVADAILRAVVRNQAVVPVTPEARGARLLSRLSPGALRSVARLKPPL
;
A
#
# COMPACT_ATOMS: atom_id res chain seq x y z
N GLY A 1 10.89 19.49 9.20
CA GLY A 1 10.41 19.43 7.81
C GLY A 1 9.19 18.55 7.70
N VAL A 2 8.72 18.28 6.49
CA VAL A 2 7.58 17.40 6.21
C VAL A 2 8.07 16.13 5.52
N SER A 3 7.50 14.99 5.89
CA SER A 3 7.83 13.68 5.31
C SER A 3 6.58 13.03 4.73
N ALA A 4 6.60 12.76 3.42
CA ALA A 4 5.58 11.96 2.75
C ALA A 4 5.94 10.47 2.84
N ILE A 5 5.10 9.70 3.52
CA ILE A 5 5.30 8.26 3.70
C ILE A 5 4.46 7.52 2.66
N CYS A 6 5.11 6.67 1.87
CA CYS A 6 4.45 5.92 0.81
C CYS A 6 4.58 4.41 1.10
N PRO A 7 3.65 3.83 1.88
CA PRO A 7 3.56 2.39 2.05
C PRO A 7 2.79 1.75 0.87
N GLY A 8 3.16 0.53 0.50
CA GLY A 8 2.36 -0.32 -0.38
C GLY A 8 1.48 -1.26 0.43
N ILE A 9 1.49 -2.56 0.08
CA ILE A 9 0.70 -3.59 0.76
C ILE A 9 1.28 -3.86 2.17
N VAL A 10 0.48 -3.60 3.21
CA VAL A 10 0.83 -3.80 4.62
C VAL A 10 -0.22 -4.68 5.29
N ASN A 11 0.21 -5.67 6.08
CA ASN A 11 -0.70 -6.55 6.79
C ASN A 11 -1.23 -5.86 8.04
N THR A 12 -2.40 -5.21 7.93
CA THR A 12 -3.10 -4.56 9.05
C THR A 12 -4.56 -4.99 9.09
N ASN A 13 -5.22 -4.73 10.22
CA ASN A 13 -6.63 -5.06 10.41
C ASN A 13 -7.58 -4.27 9.51
N ILE A 14 -7.10 -3.21 8.83
CA ILE A 14 -7.90 -2.41 7.90
C ILE A 14 -8.53 -3.31 6.82
N THR A 15 -7.77 -4.28 6.30
CA THR A 15 -8.28 -5.19 5.26
C THR A 15 -9.44 -6.09 5.70
N ALA A 16 -9.59 -6.31 7.01
CA ALA A 16 -10.66 -7.12 7.59
C ALA A 16 -11.89 -6.28 8.00
N THR A 17 -11.74 -4.96 8.15
CA THR A 17 -12.81 -4.09 8.65
C THR A 17 -13.19 -2.97 7.68
N THR A 18 -12.53 -2.87 6.53
CA THR A 18 -12.81 -1.86 5.50
C THR A 18 -14.15 -2.12 4.84
N ARG A 19 -14.92 -1.03 4.68
CA ARG A 19 -16.10 -0.98 3.81
C ARG A 19 -15.65 -0.87 2.36
N PHE A 20 -16.10 -1.79 1.51
CA PHE A 20 -15.82 -1.75 0.08
C PHE A 20 -16.95 -0.99 -0.62
N ALA A 21 -16.67 0.24 -1.08
CA ALA A 21 -17.66 1.08 -1.73
C ALA A 21 -18.27 0.37 -2.96
N GLY A 22 -19.60 0.24 -2.96
CA GLY A 22 -20.35 -0.44 -4.03
C GLY A 22 -20.46 -1.96 -3.89
N ALA A 23 -19.98 -2.56 -2.80
CA ALA A 23 -20.23 -3.97 -2.48
C ALA A 23 -21.50 -4.13 -1.63
N ASP A 24 -22.25 -5.22 -1.86
CA ASP A 24 -23.26 -5.67 -0.91
C ASP A 24 -22.60 -6.32 0.33
N ALA A 25 -23.37 -6.61 1.38
CA ALA A 25 -22.83 -7.15 2.62
C ALA A 25 -22.11 -8.52 2.46
N VAL A 26 -22.55 -9.34 1.51
CA VAL A 26 -21.99 -10.68 1.26
C VAL A 26 -20.68 -10.58 0.48
N GLU A 27 -20.64 -9.72 -0.54
CA GLU A 27 -19.45 -9.45 -1.33
C GLU A 27 -18.42 -8.67 -0.52
N GLU A 28 -18.84 -7.79 0.39
CA GLU A 28 -17.93 -7.11 1.32
C GLU A 28 -17.19 -8.10 2.20
N GLU A 29 -17.90 -9.07 2.81
CA GLU A 29 -17.27 -10.11 3.63
C GLU A 29 -16.30 -10.98 2.79
N ARG A 30 -16.68 -11.29 1.55
CA ARG A 30 -15.83 -12.04 0.60
C ARG A 30 -14.55 -11.28 0.27
N LEU A 31 -14.65 -9.99 -0.02
CA LEU A 31 -13.54 -9.09 -0.33
C LEU A 31 -12.63 -8.87 0.88
N GLN A 32 -13.19 -8.70 2.07
CA GLN A 32 -12.42 -8.60 3.32
C GLN A 32 -11.59 -9.87 3.56
N LYS A 33 -12.22 -11.05 3.48
CA LYS A 33 -11.52 -12.34 3.64
C LYS A 33 -10.45 -12.55 2.58
N ARG A 34 -10.75 -12.24 1.30
CA ARG A 34 -9.80 -12.40 0.19
C ARG A 34 -8.62 -11.45 0.32
N THR A 35 -8.87 -10.18 0.61
CA THR A 35 -7.83 -9.15 0.76
C THR A 35 -6.97 -9.43 1.98
N SER A 36 -7.57 -9.76 3.12
CA SER A 36 -6.84 -10.13 4.34
C SER A 36 -5.93 -11.34 4.12
N ARG A 37 -6.40 -12.38 3.41
CA ARG A 37 -5.58 -13.54 3.05
C ARG A 37 -4.44 -13.17 2.09
N LEU A 38 -4.72 -12.35 1.08
CA LEU A 38 -3.72 -11.92 0.11
C LEU A 38 -2.61 -11.09 0.77
N TYR A 39 -2.99 -10.15 1.63
CA TYR A 39 -2.06 -9.27 2.35
C TYR A 39 -1.31 -10.06 3.43
N GLY A 40 -1.98 -11.01 4.08
CA GLY A 40 -1.40 -11.96 5.02
C GLY A 40 -0.33 -12.87 4.41
N ARG A 41 -0.46 -13.28 3.14
CA ARG A 41 0.60 -14.04 2.42
C ARG A 41 1.90 -13.26 2.30
N ARG A 42 1.80 -11.95 2.10
CA ARG A 42 2.96 -11.06 2.02
C ARG A 42 3.54 -10.73 3.40
N ASN A 43 2.67 -10.75 4.41
CA ASN A 43 2.97 -10.52 5.82
C ASN A 43 3.94 -9.36 6.09
N TYR A 44 3.80 -8.23 5.39
CA TYR A 44 4.64 -7.07 5.65
C TYR A 44 4.13 -6.40 6.94
N PRO A 45 4.90 -6.44 8.04
CA PRO A 45 4.38 -6.03 9.34
C PRO A 45 4.28 -4.49 9.44
N PRO A 46 3.26 -3.97 10.14
CA PRO A 46 3.10 -2.54 10.34
C PRO A 46 4.25 -1.91 11.14
N THR A 47 4.94 -2.67 11.98
CA THR A 47 6.11 -2.22 12.74
C THR A 47 7.24 -1.71 11.83
N LYS A 48 7.48 -2.34 10.68
CA LYS A 48 8.47 -1.86 9.70
C LYS A 48 8.09 -0.50 9.10
N VAL A 49 6.79 -0.23 8.98
CA VAL A 49 6.28 1.07 8.54
C VAL A 49 6.48 2.09 9.65
N ALA A 50 6.14 1.76 10.90
CA ALA A 50 6.36 2.61 12.05
C ALA A 50 7.84 3.02 12.20
N ASP A 51 8.77 2.06 12.09
CA ASP A 51 10.20 2.37 12.16
C ASP A 51 10.65 3.28 11.01
N ALA A 52 10.08 3.11 9.82
CA ALA A 52 10.38 3.97 8.68
C ALA A 52 9.89 5.40 8.89
N ILE A 53 8.72 5.58 9.52
CA ILE A 53 8.19 6.89 9.90
C ILE A 53 9.13 7.56 10.91
N LEU A 54 9.52 6.86 11.97
CA LEU A 54 10.44 7.39 12.99
C LEU A 54 11.78 7.81 12.37
N ARG A 55 12.36 6.96 11.51
CA ARG A 55 13.59 7.30 10.79
C ARG A 55 13.41 8.51 9.86
N ALA A 56 12.27 8.65 9.20
CA ALA A 56 11.99 9.76 8.30
C ALA A 56 11.99 11.10 9.05
N VAL A 57 11.39 11.13 10.23
CA VAL A 57 11.36 12.30 11.12
C VAL A 57 12.76 12.68 11.56
N VAL A 58 13.53 11.73 12.09
CA VAL A 58 14.90 11.98 12.58
C VAL A 58 15.82 12.47 11.46
N ARG A 59 15.69 11.91 10.25
CA ARG A 59 16.55 12.23 9.10
C ARG A 59 15.98 13.32 8.19
N ASN A 60 14.86 13.93 8.56
CA ASN A 60 14.16 14.96 7.78
C ASN A 60 13.98 14.58 6.30
N GLN A 61 13.57 13.33 6.03
CA GLN A 61 13.44 12.81 4.67
C GLN A 61 12.11 13.26 4.04
N ALA A 62 12.16 13.89 2.86
CA ALA A 62 10.96 14.41 2.21
C ALA A 62 10.01 13.32 1.68
N VAL A 63 10.52 12.22 1.14
CA VAL A 63 9.71 11.12 0.56
C VAL A 63 10.31 9.77 0.94
N VAL A 64 9.51 8.89 1.56
CA VAL A 64 9.96 7.60 2.07
C VAL A 64 9.11 6.45 1.53
N PRO A 65 9.56 5.76 0.46
CA PRO A 65 8.94 4.54 -0.02
C PRO A 65 9.31 3.35 0.87
N VAL A 66 8.33 2.82 1.60
CA VAL A 66 8.60 1.83 2.66
C VAL A 66 8.71 0.41 2.09
N THR A 67 7.70 -0.02 1.32
CA THR A 67 7.62 -1.37 0.76
C THR A 67 8.36 -1.47 -0.58
N PRO A 68 8.73 -2.69 -1.02
CA PRO A 68 9.34 -2.91 -2.34
C PRO A 68 8.49 -2.35 -3.49
N GLU A 69 7.16 -2.47 -3.41
CA GLU A 69 6.21 -1.95 -4.43
C GLU A 69 6.34 -0.44 -4.52
N ALA A 70 6.37 0.24 -3.38
CA ALA A 70 6.44 1.68 -3.33
C ALA A 70 7.78 2.18 -3.90
N ARG A 71 8.87 1.44 -3.68
CA ARG A 71 10.17 1.73 -4.31
C ARG A 71 10.13 1.51 -5.81
N GLY A 72 9.55 0.40 -6.26
CA GLY A 72 9.37 0.08 -7.68
C GLY A 72 8.50 1.11 -8.40
N ALA A 73 7.37 1.50 -7.82
CA ALA A 73 6.49 2.55 -8.33
C ALA A 73 7.20 3.90 -8.40
N ARG A 74 8.02 4.25 -7.40
CA ARG A 74 8.83 5.47 -7.41
C ARG A 74 9.95 5.42 -8.47
N LEU A 75 10.52 4.26 -8.74
CA LEU A 75 11.50 4.11 -9.81
C LEU A 75 10.82 4.26 -11.18
N LEU A 76 9.69 3.57 -11.38
CA LEU A 76 8.89 3.67 -12.60
C LEU A 76 8.37 5.08 -12.84
N SER A 77 7.99 5.82 -11.80
CA SER A 77 7.56 7.21 -11.94
C SER A 77 8.65 8.13 -12.47
N ARG A 78 9.94 7.79 -12.24
CA ARG A 78 11.10 8.53 -12.75
C ARG A 78 11.53 8.08 -14.14
N LEU A 79 11.41 6.79 -14.45
CA LEU A 79 11.87 6.21 -15.71
C LEU A 79 10.82 6.28 -16.83
N SER A 80 9.56 5.98 -16.51
CA SER A 80 8.46 5.97 -17.48
C SER A 80 7.13 6.32 -16.81
N PRO A 81 6.84 7.63 -16.66
CA PRO A 81 5.57 8.09 -16.11
C PRO A 81 4.35 7.57 -16.89
N GLY A 82 4.51 7.37 -18.21
CA GLY A 82 3.47 6.82 -19.08
C GLY A 82 3.11 5.39 -18.71
N ALA A 83 4.11 4.52 -18.51
CA ALA A 83 3.88 3.13 -18.10
C ALA A 83 3.22 3.06 -16.72
N LEU A 84 3.68 3.85 -15.74
CA LEU A 84 3.07 3.89 -14.41
C LEU A 84 1.60 4.31 -14.46
N ARG A 85 1.26 5.34 -15.24
CA ARG A 85 -0.13 5.80 -15.42
C ARG A 85 -1.01 4.74 -16.09
N SER A 86 -0.46 3.98 -17.04
CA SER A 86 -1.19 2.88 -17.67
C SER A 86 -1.46 1.75 -16.70
N VAL A 87 -0.47 1.36 -15.88
CA VAL A 87 -0.66 0.36 -14.80
C VAL A 87 -1.68 0.83 -13.77
N ALA A 88 -1.65 2.11 -13.38
CA ALA A 88 -2.60 2.68 -12.42
C ALA A 88 -4.05 2.72 -12.94
N ARG A 89 -4.25 2.66 -14.26
CA ARG A 89 -5.59 2.58 -14.89
C ARG A 89 -6.13 1.16 -14.98
N LEU A 90 -5.30 0.14 -14.76
CA LEU A 90 -5.77 -1.24 -14.72
C LEU A 90 -6.55 -1.46 -13.43
N LYS A 91 -7.81 -1.91 -13.57
CA LYS A 91 -8.64 -2.29 -12.43
C LYS A 91 -8.08 -3.60 -11.86
N PRO A 92 -7.61 -3.64 -10.61
CA PRO A 92 -7.13 -4.89 -10.03
C PRO A 92 -8.30 -5.89 -9.94
N PRO A 93 -8.10 -7.16 -10.32
CA PRO A 93 -9.12 -8.18 -10.19
C PRO A 93 -9.26 -8.54 -8.71
N LEU A 94 -10.19 -7.88 -8.00
CA LEU A 94 -10.58 -8.21 -6.64
C LEU A 94 -11.89 -8.98 -6.63
#